data_AF-A0A081RQN9-F1
#
_entry.id   AF-A0A081RQN9-F1
#
_cell.length_a   1.000
_cell.length_b   1.000
_cell.length_c   1.000
_cell.angle_alpha   90.00
_cell.angle_beta   90.00
_cell.angle_gamma   90.00
#
_symmetry.space_group_name_H-M   'P 1'
#
loop_
_entity.id
_entity.type
_entity.pdbx_description
1 polymer ?
#
loop_
_entity_poly.entity_id
_entity_poly.type
_entity_poly.pdbx_seq_one_letter_code
_entity_poly.pdbx_strand_id
1 'polypeptide(L)'
;MRGDSASISASNNVHLFASQELDLQGILLDKSTHLTLNAGHKINARRAKLAAQENLTLIAGHDIAADHAELTGENVELLVHEGDIRMGRDQLYSWSGLSAKNHLRISAGHDLDLYGTSFDQSRHLTFSAGRNLNASQSQLNVAGNIHLFAGNDLMLRRARLNAGQQVTLSAGHDIDMSRPPTSESLLRVADLAGSRTQITAGDQLQLSAGGDIVGRMARLTSTQGSVLV
;
A
#
# COMPACT_ATOMS: atom_id res chain seq x y z
N MET A 1 -19.08 -2.29 22.45
CA MET A 1 -20.27 -1.66 21.82
C MET A 1 -20.07 -1.77 20.32
N ARG A 2 -20.87 -2.59 19.62
CA ARG A 2 -20.91 -2.58 18.15
C ARG A 2 -21.66 -1.32 17.77
N GLY A 3 -20.98 -0.34 17.16
CA GLY A 3 -21.68 0.76 16.51
C GLY A 3 -22.41 0.19 15.31
N ASP A 4 -23.65 0.60 15.09
CA ASP A 4 -24.42 0.24 13.90
C ASP A 4 -23.75 0.88 12.68
N SER A 5 -22.79 0.18 12.09
CA SER A 5 -22.31 0.49 10.75
C SER A 5 -23.46 0.29 9.78
N ALA A 6 -23.81 1.31 9.00
CA ALA A 6 -24.70 1.11 7.87
C ALA A 6 -24.10 0.02 6.97
N SER A 7 -24.91 -0.98 6.64
CA SER A 7 -24.48 -2.15 5.88
C SER A 7 -25.25 -2.25 4.56
N ILE A 8 -24.55 -2.59 3.50
CA ILE A 8 -25.12 -2.88 2.19
C ILE A 8 -24.76 -4.33 1.85
N SER A 9 -25.75 -5.13 1.47
CA SER A 9 -25.57 -6.56 1.18
C SER A 9 -26.19 -6.91 -0.17
N ALA A 10 -25.39 -7.48 -1.07
CA ALA A 10 -25.86 -8.13 -2.29
C ALA A 10 -25.07 -9.43 -2.49
N SER A 11 -25.71 -10.45 -3.05
CA SER A 11 -25.15 -11.80 -3.16
C SER A 11 -24.28 -12.05 -4.40
N ASN A 12 -24.09 -11.04 -5.25
CA ASN A 12 -23.27 -11.17 -6.46
C ASN A 12 -22.47 -9.88 -6.69
N ASN A 13 -23.01 -8.92 -7.45
CA ASN A 13 -22.28 -7.71 -7.80
C ASN A 13 -22.88 -6.50 -7.10
N VAL A 14 -22.03 -5.65 -6.54
CA VAL A 14 -22.38 -4.31 -6.08
C VAL A 14 -21.61 -3.31 -6.92
N HIS A 15 -22.36 -2.39 -7.54
CA HIS A 15 -21.78 -1.24 -8.23
C HIS A 15 -22.35 0.05 -7.62
N LEU A 16 -21.49 0.91 -7.10
CA LEU A 16 -21.85 2.25 -6.64
C LEU A 16 -21.20 3.28 -7.55
N PHE A 17 -22.01 4.21 -8.06
CA PHE A 17 -21.57 5.27 -8.95
C PHE A 17 -21.96 6.63 -8.37
N ALA A 18 -21.02 7.56 -8.34
CA ALA A 18 -21.28 8.96 -8.07
C ALA A 18 -20.54 9.82 -9.10
N SER A 19 -21.18 10.88 -9.60
CA SER A 19 -20.49 11.84 -10.46
C SER A 19 -19.43 12.65 -9.71
N GLN A 20 -19.57 12.77 -8.39
CA GLN A 20 -18.65 13.54 -7.54
C GLN A 20 -18.02 12.65 -6.47
N GLU A 21 -18.74 12.35 -5.39
CA GLU A 21 -18.17 11.68 -4.21
C GLU A 21 -18.99 10.45 -3.80
N LEU A 22 -18.28 9.36 -3.50
CA LEU A 22 -18.80 8.24 -2.71
C LEU A 22 -18.25 8.36 -1.29
N ASP A 23 -19.10 8.75 -0.34
CA ASP A 23 -18.75 8.73 1.08
C ASP A 23 -19.21 7.41 1.72
N LEU A 24 -18.23 6.58 2.05
CA LEU A 24 -18.40 5.24 2.60
C LEU A 24 -17.74 5.11 3.98
N GLN A 25 -17.53 6.24 4.66
CA GLN A 25 -16.86 6.23 5.96
C GLN A 25 -17.58 5.33 6.97
N GLY A 26 -16.87 4.33 7.51
CA GLY A 26 -17.40 3.41 8.52
C GLY A 26 -18.46 2.42 8.03
N ILE A 27 -18.66 2.31 6.72
CA ILE A 27 -19.65 1.42 6.09
C ILE A 27 -19.14 -0.03 6.04
N LEU A 28 -20.07 -0.99 6.12
CA LEU A 28 -19.82 -2.42 5.92
C LEU A 28 -20.45 -2.94 4.61
N LEU A 29 -19.61 -3.37 3.66
CA LEU A 29 -20.01 -4.13 2.46
C LEU A 29 -19.16 -5.41 2.42
N ASP A 30 -19.68 -6.55 2.85
CA ASP A 30 -18.86 -7.77 3.02
C ASP A 30 -19.44 -9.07 2.45
N LYS A 31 -20.46 -8.98 1.59
CA LYS A 31 -21.18 -10.16 1.07
C LYS A 31 -21.19 -10.30 -0.45
N SER A 32 -20.59 -9.37 -1.18
CA SER A 32 -20.56 -9.39 -2.64
C SER A 32 -19.47 -10.31 -3.18
N THR A 33 -19.71 -10.91 -4.34
CA THR A 33 -18.67 -11.55 -5.16
C THR A 33 -17.78 -10.50 -5.82
N HIS A 34 -18.39 -9.45 -6.38
CA HIS A 34 -17.70 -8.31 -6.98
C HIS A 34 -18.19 -7.00 -6.35
N LEU A 35 -17.25 -6.11 -6.00
CA LEU A 35 -17.54 -4.78 -5.52
C LEU A 35 -16.81 -3.75 -6.37
N THR A 36 -17.56 -2.92 -7.10
CA THR A 36 -17.00 -1.79 -7.86
C THR A 36 -17.55 -0.48 -7.31
N LEU A 37 -16.64 0.42 -6.94
CA LEU A 37 -16.94 1.76 -6.48
C LEU A 37 -16.32 2.74 -7.47
N ASN A 38 -17.13 3.60 -8.07
CA ASN A 38 -16.67 4.57 -9.05
C ASN A 38 -17.20 5.96 -8.71
N ALA A 39 -16.29 6.89 -8.46
CA ALA A 39 -16.60 8.29 -8.22
C ALA A 39 -15.87 9.18 -9.22
N GLY A 40 -16.58 10.14 -9.83
CA GLY A 40 -15.95 11.08 -10.76
C GLY A 40 -14.88 11.97 -10.12
N HIS A 41 -14.94 12.18 -8.80
CA HIS A 41 -13.93 12.94 -8.06
C HIS A 41 -13.30 12.15 -6.91
N LYS A 42 -14.08 11.70 -5.92
CA LYS A 42 -13.51 11.18 -4.67
C LYS A 42 -14.22 9.96 -4.10
N ILE A 43 -13.46 9.03 -3.53
CA ILE A 43 -13.98 7.96 -2.65
C ILE A 43 -13.42 8.16 -1.25
N ASN A 44 -14.31 8.31 -0.26
CA ASN A 44 -13.97 8.30 1.15
C ASN A 44 -14.32 6.93 1.76
N ALA A 45 -13.37 5.99 1.75
CA ALA A 45 -13.51 4.65 2.31
C ALA A 45 -12.90 4.52 3.72
N ARG A 46 -12.66 5.64 4.40
CA ARG A 46 -12.05 5.66 5.73
C ARG A 46 -12.81 4.78 6.71
N ARG A 47 -12.10 3.88 7.41
CA ARG A 47 -12.70 2.96 8.39
C ARG A 47 -13.81 2.06 7.80
N ALA A 48 -13.97 2.02 6.48
CA ALA A 48 -14.92 1.15 5.83
C ALA A 48 -14.39 -0.28 5.87
N LYS A 49 -15.31 -1.25 5.91
CA LYS A 49 -15.00 -2.65 5.63
C LYS A 49 -15.63 -3.03 4.31
N LEU A 50 -14.80 -3.13 3.29
CA LEU A 50 -15.17 -3.47 1.91
C LEU A 50 -14.55 -4.82 1.58
N ALA A 51 -15.35 -5.87 1.54
CA ALA A 51 -14.93 -7.23 1.27
C ALA A 51 -15.72 -7.80 0.08
N ALA A 52 -14.97 -8.22 -0.94
CA ALA A 52 -15.47 -8.98 -2.07
C ALA A 52 -14.93 -10.41 -2.01
N GLN A 53 -15.67 -11.38 -2.55
CA GLN A 53 -15.15 -12.75 -2.66
C GLN A 53 -14.08 -12.84 -3.74
N GLU A 54 -14.27 -12.16 -4.87
CA GLU A 54 -13.34 -12.19 -6.00
C GLU A 54 -12.67 -10.83 -6.20
N ASN A 55 -13.41 -9.82 -6.67
CA ASN A 55 -12.81 -8.55 -7.10
C ASN A 55 -13.37 -7.36 -6.33
N LEU A 56 -12.47 -6.59 -5.72
CA LEU A 56 -12.75 -5.28 -5.14
C LEU A 56 -12.04 -4.20 -5.97
N THR A 57 -12.80 -3.28 -6.55
CA THR A 57 -12.26 -2.20 -7.38
C THR A 57 -12.78 -0.85 -6.92
N LEU A 58 -11.88 0.08 -6.60
CA LEU A 58 -12.18 1.48 -6.32
C LEU A 58 -11.56 2.35 -7.41
N ILE A 59 -12.37 3.18 -8.05
CA ILE A 59 -11.94 4.10 -9.11
C ILE A 59 -12.39 5.51 -8.73
N ALA A 60 -11.45 6.44 -8.62
CA ALA A 60 -11.76 7.84 -8.44
C ALA A 60 -11.04 8.71 -9.50
N GLY A 61 -11.68 9.79 -9.93
CA GLY A 61 -11.01 10.77 -10.79
C GLY A 61 -9.82 11.44 -10.09
N HIS A 62 -9.99 11.80 -8.82
CA HIS A 62 -9.01 12.60 -8.07
C HIS A 62 -8.50 11.92 -6.79
N ASP A 63 -9.35 11.46 -5.87
CA ASP A 63 -8.85 10.97 -4.57
C ASP A 63 -9.50 9.67 -4.10
N ILE A 64 -8.68 8.79 -3.51
CA ILE A 64 -9.16 7.73 -2.62
C ILE A 64 -8.54 7.94 -1.23
N ALA A 65 -9.39 8.11 -0.23
CA ALA A 65 -8.97 8.07 1.17
C ALA A 65 -9.47 6.77 1.80
N ALA A 66 -8.55 5.89 2.17
CA ALA A 66 -8.82 4.56 2.73
C ALA A 66 -8.01 4.31 4.01
N ASP A 67 -7.63 5.38 4.72
CA ASP A 67 -7.02 5.27 6.04
C ASP A 67 -7.94 4.52 7.01
N HIS A 68 -7.36 3.49 7.66
CA HIS A 68 -8.02 2.52 8.53
C HIS A 68 -9.10 1.65 7.87
N ALA A 69 -9.14 1.60 6.54
CA ALA A 69 -10.08 0.71 5.85
C ALA A 69 -9.65 -0.75 5.96
N GLU A 70 -10.64 -1.65 5.98
CA GLU A 70 -10.47 -3.08 5.72
C GLU A 70 -10.92 -3.37 4.30
N LEU A 71 -9.97 -3.64 3.40
CA LEU A 71 -10.24 -3.89 1.99
C LEU A 71 -9.83 -5.32 1.66
N THR A 72 -10.76 -6.17 1.21
CA THR A 72 -10.47 -7.59 0.95
C THR A 72 -11.06 -8.14 -0.35
N GLY A 73 -10.31 -9.07 -0.97
CA GLY A 73 -10.68 -9.75 -2.22
C GLY A 73 -9.72 -10.87 -2.61
N GLU A 74 -10.02 -11.62 -3.68
CA GLU A 74 -8.97 -12.36 -4.41
C GLU A 74 -8.05 -11.37 -5.13
N ASN A 75 -8.65 -10.39 -5.82
CA ASN A 75 -7.96 -9.25 -6.40
C ASN A 75 -8.52 -7.94 -5.81
N VAL A 76 -7.63 -7.04 -5.42
CA VAL A 76 -7.99 -5.69 -4.96
C VAL A 76 -7.27 -4.65 -5.79
N GLU A 77 -8.03 -3.71 -6.35
CA GLU A 77 -7.53 -2.66 -7.21
C GLU A 77 -8.04 -1.28 -6.78
N LEU A 78 -7.13 -0.33 -6.58
CA LEU A 78 -7.43 1.07 -6.34
C LEU A 78 -6.78 1.91 -7.44
N LEU A 79 -7.59 2.69 -8.15
CA LEU A 79 -7.17 3.49 -9.29
C LEU A 79 -7.61 4.94 -9.11
N VAL A 80 -6.63 5.84 -9.16
CA VAL A 80 -6.84 7.28 -9.21
C VAL A 80 -6.16 7.85 -10.44
N HIS A 81 -6.87 8.68 -11.20
CA HIS A 81 -6.37 9.20 -12.48
C HIS A 81 -5.50 10.46 -12.30
N GLU A 82 -5.95 11.44 -11.53
CA GLU A 82 -5.32 12.77 -11.45
C GLU A 82 -4.89 13.21 -10.06
N GLY A 83 -5.09 12.40 -9.01
CA GLY A 83 -4.72 12.81 -7.65
C GLY A 83 -4.17 11.67 -6.81
N ASP A 84 -4.52 11.67 -5.53
CA ASP A 84 -3.79 10.93 -4.52
C ASP A 84 -4.56 9.72 -3.99
N ILE A 85 -3.79 8.73 -3.53
CA ILE A 85 -4.32 7.64 -2.72
C ILE A 85 -3.66 7.71 -1.35
N ARG A 86 -4.47 7.88 -0.32
CA ARG A 86 -4.02 7.94 1.08
C ARG A 86 -4.58 6.75 1.85
N MET A 87 -3.68 5.89 2.31
CA MET A 87 -3.98 4.74 3.16
C MET A 87 -3.12 4.70 4.43
N GLY A 88 -2.09 5.55 4.49
CA GLY A 88 -1.17 5.69 5.62
C GLY A 88 -1.85 6.18 6.90
N ARG A 89 -1.14 6.01 8.03
CA ARG A 89 -1.65 6.34 9.37
C ARG A 89 -1.39 7.80 9.74
N ASP A 90 -2.38 8.44 10.37
CA ASP A 90 -2.19 9.64 11.19
C ASP A 90 -1.91 9.31 12.68
N GLN A 91 -2.19 8.08 13.15
CA GLN A 91 -2.15 7.71 14.58
C GLN A 91 -1.47 6.35 14.87
N LEU A 92 -0.82 6.26 16.04
CA LEU A 92 0.17 5.23 16.38
C LEU A 92 -0.36 3.78 16.58
N TYR A 93 -1.67 3.51 16.51
CA TYR A 93 -2.23 2.20 16.94
C TYR A 93 -3.39 1.60 16.11
N SER A 94 -3.68 2.07 14.89
CA SER A 94 -4.73 1.44 14.06
C SER A 94 -4.24 1.23 12.63
N TRP A 95 -4.37 0.01 12.12
CA TRP A 95 -3.80 -0.41 10.83
C TRP A 95 -4.90 -0.43 9.75
N SER A 96 -4.62 0.15 8.59
CA SER A 96 -5.39 -0.17 7.38
C SER A 96 -5.09 -1.62 7.01
N GLY A 97 -6.10 -2.47 7.01
CA GLY A 97 -5.99 -3.89 6.69
C GLY A 97 -6.36 -4.14 5.24
N LEU A 98 -5.38 -4.27 4.35
CA LEU A 98 -5.64 -4.60 2.96
C LEU A 98 -5.12 -6.00 2.65
N SER A 99 -6.02 -6.86 2.19
CA SER A 99 -5.75 -8.26 1.91
C SER A 99 -6.31 -8.63 0.54
N ALA A 100 -5.42 -8.92 -0.40
CA ALA A 100 -5.80 -9.52 -1.67
C ALA A 100 -5.12 -10.87 -1.74
N LYS A 101 -5.82 -11.99 -1.97
CA LYS A 101 -5.17 -13.31 -1.97
C LYS A 101 -4.25 -13.54 -3.17
N ASN A 102 -4.57 -12.95 -4.31
CA ASN A 102 -3.85 -13.10 -5.57
C ASN A 102 -3.09 -11.82 -5.93
N HIS A 103 -3.80 -10.75 -6.28
CA HIS A 103 -3.18 -9.50 -6.72
C HIS A 103 -3.72 -8.29 -5.95
N LEU A 104 -2.79 -7.52 -5.42
CA LEU A 104 -3.03 -6.20 -4.89
C LEU A 104 -2.40 -5.16 -5.82
N ARG A 105 -3.23 -4.32 -6.45
CA ARG A 105 -2.80 -3.24 -7.34
C ARG A 105 -3.29 -1.89 -6.83
N ILE A 106 -2.39 -0.92 -6.70
CA ILE A 106 -2.73 0.47 -6.34
C ILE A 106 -2.01 1.40 -7.31
N SER A 107 -2.74 2.29 -7.96
CA SER A 107 -2.19 3.27 -8.89
C SER A 107 -2.74 4.65 -8.57
N ALA A 108 -1.87 5.56 -8.12
CA ALA A 108 -2.20 6.96 -7.92
C ALA A 108 -1.67 7.80 -9.10
N GLY A 109 -2.47 8.76 -9.56
CA GLY A 109 -2.06 9.70 -10.61
C GLY A 109 -0.93 10.61 -10.14
N HIS A 110 -0.93 10.96 -8.85
CA HIS A 110 0.07 11.81 -8.23
C HIS A 110 0.80 11.06 -7.10
N ASP A 111 0.34 11.16 -5.86
CA ASP A 111 1.05 10.63 -4.70
C ASP A 111 0.31 9.43 -4.10
N LEU A 112 1.08 8.42 -3.72
CA LEU A 112 0.60 7.24 -3.02
C LEU A 112 1.21 7.19 -1.62
N ASP A 113 0.39 7.45 -0.61
CA ASP A 113 0.81 7.39 0.79
C ASP A 113 0.30 6.11 1.46
N LEU A 114 1.25 5.23 1.75
CA LEU A 114 1.08 3.95 2.43
C LEU A 114 1.84 3.94 3.76
N TYR A 115 2.17 5.10 4.32
CA TYR A 115 2.97 5.18 5.54
C TYR A 115 2.42 4.29 6.67
N GLY A 116 3.25 3.36 7.13
CA GLY A 116 2.93 2.50 8.27
C GLY A 116 1.76 1.55 8.04
N THR A 117 1.50 1.12 6.80
CA THR A 117 0.54 0.06 6.47
C THR A 117 1.18 -1.34 6.53
N SER A 118 0.36 -2.40 6.68
CA SER A 118 0.82 -3.78 6.61
C SER A 118 0.00 -4.57 5.60
N PHE A 119 0.65 -5.42 4.80
CA PHE A 119 0.00 -6.32 3.86
C PHE A 119 0.72 -7.67 3.91
N ASP A 120 0.01 -8.71 4.36
CA ASP A 120 0.63 -10.01 4.68
C ASP A 120 -0.03 -11.19 3.94
N GLN A 121 -0.98 -10.92 3.04
CA GLN A 121 -1.88 -11.95 2.51
C GLN A 121 -1.97 -11.98 0.99
N SER A 122 -1.05 -11.31 0.27
CA SER A 122 -1.04 -11.31 -1.19
C SER A 122 0.02 -12.19 -1.81
N ARG A 123 -0.30 -12.77 -2.97
CA ARG A 123 0.69 -13.42 -3.83
C ARG A 123 1.54 -12.37 -4.55
N HIS A 124 0.93 -11.32 -5.07
CA HIS A 124 1.63 -10.27 -5.81
C HIS A 124 1.13 -8.88 -5.42
N LEU A 125 2.05 -7.91 -5.41
CA LEU A 125 1.77 -6.52 -5.08
C LEU A 125 2.39 -5.62 -6.15
N THR A 126 1.60 -4.68 -6.66
CA THR A 126 2.07 -3.64 -7.57
C THR A 126 1.52 -2.29 -7.16
N PHE A 127 2.40 -1.41 -6.74
CA PHE A 127 2.07 -0.04 -6.37
C PHE A 127 2.75 0.93 -7.32
N SER A 128 1.99 1.92 -7.79
CA SER A 128 2.48 2.96 -8.68
C SER A 128 1.95 4.32 -8.26
N ALA A 129 2.82 5.33 -8.36
CA ALA A 129 2.48 6.73 -8.19
C ALA A 129 3.11 7.53 -9.33
N GLY A 130 2.34 8.44 -9.95
CA GLY A 130 2.87 9.32 -11.00
C GLY A 130 3.91 10.32 -10.50
N ARG A 131 3.92 10.62 -9.20
CA ARG A 131 4.95 11.42 -8.51
C ARG A 131 5.62 10.59 -7.42
N ASN A 132 5.15 10.66 -6.18
CA ASN A 132 5.86 10.08 -5.04
C ASN A 132 5.12 8.90 -4.45
N LEU A 133 5.88 7.88 -4.03
CA LEU A 133 5.35 6.73 -3.30
C LEU A 133 6.01 6.69 -1.92
N ASN A 134 5.20 6.84 -0.87
CA ASN A 134 5.65 6.70 0.51
C ASN A 134 5.17 5.38 1.11
N ALA A 135 6.07 4.41 1.23
CA ALA A 135 5.84 3.16 1.97
C ALA A 135 6.78 3.06 3.19
N SER A 136 7.14 4.21 3.76
CA SER A 136 7.94 4.25 4.99
C SER A 136 7.20 3.62 6.15
N GLN A 137 7.90 2.87 6.98
CA GLN A 137 7.37 2.05 8.07
C GLN A 137 6.37 0.97 7.67
N SER A 138 6.15 0.75 6.37
CA SER A 138 5.22 -0.27 5.91
C SER A 138 5.85 -1.67 5.97
N GLN A 139 5.01 -2.68 6.14
CA GLN A 139 5.38 -4.08 6.12
C GLN A 139 4.66 -4.77 4.96
N LEU A 140 5.40 -5.15 3.92
CA LEU A 140 4.87 -5.81 2.72
C LEU A 140 5.43 -7.23 2.68
N ASN A 141 4.59 -8.24 2.90
CA ASN A 141 4.96 -9.65 2.84
C ASN A 141 4.07 -10.37 1.81
N VAL A 142 4.71 -10.92 0.77
CA VAL A 142 4.00 -11.60 -0.31
C VAL A 142 4.69 -12.90 -0.71
N ALA A 143 3.92 -13.88 -1.19
CA ALA A 143 4.45 -15.16 -1.64
C ALA A 143 5.19 -15.08 -2.99
N GLY A 144 4.86 -14.09 -3.82
CA GLY A 144 5.42 -13.86 -5.15
C GLY A 144 6.24 -12.58 -5.21
N ASN A 145 5.69 -11.54 -5.85
CA ASN A 145 6.45 -10.35 -6.25
C ASN A 145 5.96 -9.06 -5.58
N ILE A 146 6.90 -8.17 -5.26
CA ILE A 146 6.64 -6.79 -4.84
C ILE A 146 7.20 -5.86 -5.91
N HIS A 147 6.35 -5.06 -6.54
CA HIS A 147 6.76 -4.02 -7.47
C HIS A 147 6.30 -2.64 -6.96
N LEU A 148 7.25 -1.72 -6.76
CA LEU A 148 6.99 -0.34 -6.35
C LEU A 148 7.57 0.63 -7.38
N PHE A 149 6.72 1.47 -7.95
CA PHE A 149 7.07 2.42 -9.01
C PHE A 149 6.68 3.85 -8.62
N ALA A 150 7.64 4.77 -8.58
CA ALA A 150 7.40 6.19 -8.40
C ALA A 150 7.92 6.98 -9.60
N GLY A 151 7.15 7.95 -10.08
CA GLY A 151 7.59 8.85 -11.15
C GLY A 151 8.71 9.80 -10.71
N ASN A 152 8.74 10.16 -9.41
CA ASN A 152 9.78 10.96 -8.77
C ASN A 152 10.45 10.14 -7.67
N ASP A 153 9.93 10.19 -6.44
CA ASP A 153 10.64 9.65 -5.28
C ASP A 153 9.93 8.46 -4.65
N LEU A 154 10.72 7.45 -4.28
CA LEU A 154 10.28 6.27 -3.55
C LEU A 154 10.86 6.29 -2.13
N MET A 155 10.01 6.54 -1.14
CA MET A 155 10.39 6.56 0.28
C MET A 155 10.07 5.24 0.96
N LEU A 156 11.11 4.58 1.49
CA LEU A 156 11.05 3.25 2.11
C LEU A 156 11.70 3.23 3.50
N ARG A 157 11.66 4.36 4.21
CA ARG A 157 12.37 4.54 5.48
C ARG A 157 11.77 3.62 6.54
N ARG A 158 12.59 2.71 7.09
CA ARG A 158 12.15 1.65 8.02
C ARG A 158 11.11 0.67 7.45
N ALA A 159 10.96 0.60 6.13
CA ALA A 159 10.09 -0.38 5.50
C ALA A 159 10.64 -1.81 5.66
N ARG A 160 9.75 -2.80 5.69
CA ARG A 160 10.09 -4.23 5.61
C ARG A 160 9.40 -4.84 4.42
N LEU A 161 10.16 -5.20 3.40
CA LEU A 161 9.65 -5.82 2.18
C LEU A 161 10.17 -7.26 2.13
N ASN A 162 9.28 -8.25 2.08
CA ASN A 162 9.66 -9.64 1.88
C ASN A 162 8.81 -10.25 0.76
N ALA A 163 9.48 -10.62 -0.33
CA ALA A 163 8.87 -11.28 -1.46
C ALA A 163 9.45 -12.68 -1.61
N GLY A 164 8.59 -13.68 -1.80
CA GLY A 164 9.03 -15.05 -2.05
C GLY A 164 9.76 -15.25 -3.39
N GLN A 165 9.62 -14.30 -4.33
CA GLN A 165 10.27 -14.33 -5.64
C GLN A 165 11.04 -13.03 -5.89
N GLN A 166 10.40 -11.96 -6.35
CA GLN A 166 11.10 -10.75 -6.79
C GLN A 166 10.68 -9.50 -6.02
N VAL A 167 11.64 -8.61 -5.82
CA VAL A 167 11.38 -7.23 -5.41
C VAL A 167 11.96 -6.31 -6.48
N THR A 168 11.12 -5.45 -7.05
CA THR A 168 11.52 -4.43 -8.03
C THR A 168 11.11 -3.06 -7.54
N LEU A 169 12.09 -2.18 -7.39
CA LEU A 169 11.92 -0.80 -6.91
C LEU A 169 12.42 0.15 -7.99
N SER A 170 11.56 1.07 -8.42
CA SER A 170 11.93 2.08 -9.41
C SER A 170 11.46 3.47 -8.99
N ALA A 171 12.33 4.44 -9.13
CA ALA A 171 12.06 5.86 -8.95
C ALA A 171 12.61 6.65 -10.13
N GLY A 172 11.91 7.70 -10.58
CA GLY A 172 12.44 8.60 -11.61
C GLY A 172 13.53 9.54 -11.10
N HIS A 173 13.48 9.89 -9.81
CA HIS A 173 14.54 10.60 -9.09
C HIS A 173 15.15 9.66 -8.06
N ASP A 174 14.67 9.64 -6.82
CA ASP A 174 15.43 9.04 -5.72
C ASP A 174 14.71 7.87 -5.05
N ILE A 175 15.50 6.91 -4.55
CA ILE A 175 15.03 5.89 -3.59
C ILE A 175 15.63 6.20 -2.22
N ASP A 176 14.79 6.61 -1.27
CA ASP A 176 15.20 6.90 0.11
C ASP A 176 14.87 5.75 1.08
N MET A 177 15.90 5.02 1.49
CA MET A 177 15.88 3.99 2.53
C MET A 177 16.64 4.43 3.80
N SER A 178 16.86 5.74 3.95
CA SER A 178 17.56 6.30 5.10
C SER A 178 16.78 6.07 6.39
N ARG A 179 17.53 6.06 7.50
CA ARG A 179 16.92 6.17 8.81
C ARG A 179 16.55 7.65 9.04
N PRO A 180 15.33 7.95 9.51
CA PRO A 180 15.00 9.31 9.91
C PRO A 180 15.96 9.83 10.99
N PRO A 181 16.37 11.11 10.94
CA PRO A 181 17.12 11.71 12.03
C PRO A 181 16.25 11.63 13.29
N THR A 182 16.63 10.77 14.24
CA THR A 182 15.97 10.66 15.54
C THR A 182 16.71 11.56 16.52
N SER A 183 16.01 12.47 17.20
CA SER A 183 16.57 13.24 18.32
C SER A 183 17.21 12.28 19.34
N GLU A 184 18.42 12.59 19.79
CA GLU A 184 19.35 11.68 20.48
C GLU A 184 18.90 11.08 21.84
N SER A 185 17.68 11.35 22.34
CA SER A 185 17.35 11.11 23.76
C SER A 185 16.68 9.79 24.15
N LEU A 186 16.44 8.82 23.26
CA LEU A 186 15.76 7.55 23.64
C LEU A 186 16.46 6.29 23.12
N LEU A 187 17.73 6.11 23.46
CA LEU A 187 18.47 4.89 23.10
C LEU A 187 18.14 3.72 24.05
N ARG A 188 17.39 2.73 23.54
CA ARG A 188 17.63 1.32 23.88
C ARG A 188 18.30 0.65 22.70
N VAL A 189 19.45 0.01 22.95
CA VAL A 189 20.28 -0.68 21.94
C VAL A 189 19.51 -1.80 21.20
N ALA A 190 18.40 -2.29 21.76
CA ALA A 190 17.52 -3.27 21.14
C ALA A 190 16.63 -2.71 19.99
N ASP A 191 16.32 -1.41 19.98
CA ASP A 191 15.47 -0.78 18.94
C ASP A 191 16.23 -0.44 17.64
N LEU A 192 17.56 -0.61 17.64
CA LEU A 192 18.43 -0.28 16.50
C LEU A 192 18.31 -1.27 15.33
N ALA A 193 17.90 -2.51 15.61
CA ALA A 193 17.64 -3.54 14.59
C ALA A 193 16.25 -3.39 13.95
N GLY A 194 15.26 -2.91 14.72
CA GLY A 194 13.88 -2.70 14.26
C GLY A 194 13.62 -1.39 13.50
N SER A 195 14.63 -0.52 13.39
CA SER A 195 14.50 0.85 12.87
C SER A 195 15.25 1.10 11.55
N ARG A 196 15.58 0.04 10.81
CA ARG A 196 16.26 0.11 9.50
C ARG A 196 15.36 -0.48 8.43
N THR A 197 15.53 -0.04 7.19
CA THR A 197 14.88 -0.64 6.03
C THR A 197 15.43 -2.04 5.78
N GLN A 198 14.55 -3.01 5.57
CA GLN A 198 14.90 -4.41 5.27
C GLN A 198 14.14 -4.87 4.03
N ILE A 199 14.86 -5.38 3.05
CA ILE A 199 14.31 -5.83 1.77
C ILE A 199 14.88 -7.20 1.46
N THR A 200 13.98 -8.18 1.34
CA THR A 200 14.30 -9.57 1.04
C THR A 200 13.53 -10.01 -0.20
N ALA A 201 14.24 -10.51 -1.19
CA ALA A 201 13.68 -11.23 -2.32
C ALA A 201 14.10 -12.71 -2.28
N GLY A 202 13.25 -13.59 -2.78
CA GLY A 202 13.58 -14.99 -3.01
C GLY A 202 14.71 -15.11 -4.03
N ASP A 203 14.44 -14.60 -5.23
CA ASP A 203 15.23 -14.80 -6.44
C ASP A 203 15.98 -13.52 -6.85
N GLN A 204 15.28 -12.42 -7.07
CA GLN A 204 15.90 -11.20 -7.59
C GLN A 204 15.43 -9.96 -6.84
N LEU A 205 16.41 -9.15 -6.42
CA LEU A 205 16.18 -7.82 -5.89
C LEU A 205 16.75 -6.80 -6.89
N GLN A 206 15.90 -5.94 -7.43
CA GLN A 206 16.29 -4.88 -8.36
C GLN A 206 15.87 -3.51 -7.83
N LEU A 207 16.81 -2.57 -7.84
CA LEU A 207 16.60 -1.16 -7.55
C LEU A 207 17.05 -0.34 -8.76
N SER A 208 16.32 0.73 -9.08
CA SER A 208 16.67 1.66 -10.15
C SER A 208 16.18 3.06 -9.78
N ALA A 209 17.06 4.05 -9.86
CA ALA A 209 16.76 5.45 -9.61
C ALA A 209 17.38 6.29 -10.74
N GLY A 210 16.71 7.35 -11.17
CA GLY A 210 17.31 8.32 -12.09
C GLY A 210 18.35 9.23 -11.42
N GLY A 211 18.24 9.39 -10.11
CA GLY A 211 19.16 10.08 -9.21
C GLY A 211 19.80 9.13 -8.20
N ASP A 212 19.56 9.36 -6.91
CA ASP A 212 20.26 8.70 -5.82
C ASP A 212 19.48 7.52 -5.22
N ILE A 213 20.22 6.48 -4.82
CA ILE A 213 19.72 5.40 -3.96
C ILE A 213 20.38 5.53 -2.59
N VAL A 214 19.63 6.08 -1.62
CA VAL A 214 20.16 6.42 -0.29
C VAL A 214 19.78 5.34 0.72
N GLY A 215 20.74 4.48 1.09
CA GLY A 215 20.45 3.30 1.92
C GLY A 215 21.51 2.93 2.94
N ARG A 216 22.26 3.89 3.51
CA ARG A 216 23.48 3.65 4.33
C ARG A 216 23.33 2.66 5.51
N MET A 217 22.11 2.32 5.92
CA MET A 217 21.82 1.29 6.93
C MET A 217 20.77 0.26 6.49
N ALA A 218 20.32 0.30 5.23
CA ALA A 218 19.36 -0.66 4.70
C ALA A 218 20.00 -2.05 4.55
N ARG A 219 19.20 -3.09 4.75
CA ARG A 219 19.60 -4.48 4.48
C ARG A 219 18.88 -4.94 3.22
N LEU A 220 19.66 -5.24 2.18
CA LEU A 220 19.17 -5.73 0.89
C LEU A 220 19.64 -7.18 0.72
N THR A 221 18.71 -8.11 0.54
CA THR A 221 19.00 -9.55 0.45
C THR A 221 18.25 -10.16 -0.73
N SER A 222 18.95 -10.93 -1.57
CA SER A 222 18.35 -11.98 -2.36
C SER A 222 18.80 -13.33 -1.81
N THR A 223 17.89 -14.30 -1.67
CA THR A 223 18.20 -15.59 -1.04
C THR A 223 18.74 -16.63 -2.01
N GLN A 224 18.41 -16.54 -3.29
CA GLN A 224 18.77 -17.52 -4.32
C GLN A 224 19.40 -16.88 -5.57
N GLY A 225 19.34 -15.55 -5.73
CA GLY A 225 19.87 -14.90 -6.91
C GLY A 225 20.53 -13.55 -6.62
N SER A 226 20.36 -12.60 -7.54
CA SER A 226 21.17 -11.37 -7.57
C SER A 226 20.49 -10.19 -6.90
N VAL A 227 21.33 -9.28 -6.39
CA VAL A 227 20.95 -7.92 -6.03
C VAL A 227 21.51 -7.00 -7.11
N LEU A 228 20.63 -6.30 -7.82
CA LEU A 228 20.95 -5.32 -8.85
C LEU A 228 20.54 -3.93 -8.34
N VAL A 229 21.46 -2.97 -8.42
CA VAL A 229 21.30 -1.58 -7.97
C VAL A 229 21.82 -0.66 -9.05
#